data_AF-A0A4U9D8E8-F1
#
_entry.id   AF-A0A4U9D8E8-F1
#
_cell.length_a   1.000
_cell.length_b   1.000
_cell.length_c   1.000
_cell.angle_alpha   90.00
_cell.angle_beta   90.00
_cell.angle_gamma   90.00
#
_symmetry.space_group_name_H-M   'P 1'
#
loop_
_entity.id
_entity.type
_entity.pdbx_description
1 polymer ?
#
loop_
_entity_poly.entity_id
_entity_poly.type
_entity_poly.pdbx_seq_one_letter_code
_entity_poly.pdbx_strand_id
1 'polypeptide(L)'
;MLTSDEIEDLDENDSEKLFNISNESISIIFPDKMRMPNNADDFGHAMHLSIDIAKNDNDILDSLAKLLPIWRKELKISEPEKKRTWSYIRDRTISYRIIPLIDLLEFSKIYTKVTKKRVSRKTIAFLTYPHGEQDQFGLAQTVLPFLEKVKMECSKFFDEYKINKD
;
A
#
# COMPACT_ATOMS: atom_id res chain seq x y z
N MET A 1 -0.40 3.35 31.73
CA MET A 1 -0.42 2.59 30.46
C MET A 1 0.96 1.99 30.29
N LEU A 2 1.04 0.68 30.06
CA LEU A 2 2.29 0.00 29.78
C LEU A 2 2.78 0.45 28.39
N THR A 3 4.07 0.75 28.29
CA THR A 3 4.77 1.08 27.05
C THR A 3 5.00 -0.19 26.22
N SER A 4 5.30 -0.04 24.92
CA SER A 4 5.54 -1.19 24.01
C SER A 4 6.63 -2.12 24.54
N ASP A 5 7.68 -1.54 25.12
CA ASP A 5 8.81 -2.28 25.70
C ASP A 5 8.36 -3.08 26.95
N GLU A 6 7.44 -2.53 27.75
CA GLU A 6 6.88 -3.20 28.92
C GLU A 6 5.87 -4.29 28.58
N ILE A 7 5.34 -4.34 27.34
CA ILE A 7 4.45 -5.40 26.85
C ILE A 7 5.26 -6.60 26.36
N GLU A 8 6.41 -6.36 25.71
CA GLU A 8 7.32 -7.41 25.23
C GLU A 8 7.97 -8.20 26.39
N ASP A 9 8.09 -7.58 27.58
CA ASP A 9 8.64 -8.18 28.79
C ASP A 9 7.59 -8.88 29.70
N LEU A 10 6.33 -9.02 29.26
CA LEU A 10 5.27 -9.66 30.08
C LEU A 10 5.41 -11.18 30.10
N ASP A 11 5.44 -11.75 31.31
CA ASP A 11 5.44 -13.18 31.58
C ASP A 11 4.05 -13.67 32.04
N GLU A 12 3.76 -14.97 31.92
CA GLU A 12 2.50 -15.60 32.34
C GLU A 12 2.18 -15.38 33.84
N ASN A 13 3.20 -15.03 34.63
CA ASN A 13 3.09 -14.75 36.05
C ASN A 13 2.54 -13.33 36.36
N ASP A 14 2.48 -12.43 35.37
CA ASP A 14 1.99 -11.05 35.53
C ASP A 14 0.47 -10.94 35.33
N SER A 15 -0.29 -11.79 36.05
CA SER A 15 -1.73 -12.00 35.85
C SER A 15 -2.58 -10.73 35.99
N GLU A 16 -2.20 -9.78 36.85
CA GLU A 16 -2.93 -8.51 37.02
C GLU A 16 -2.73 -7.57 35.82
N LYS A 17 -1.52 -7.52 35.25
CA LYS A 17 -1.24 -6.71 34.05
C LYS A 17 -1.91 -7.32 32.82
N LEU A 18 -1.86 -8.64 32.68
CA LEU A 18 -2.55 -9.38 31.62
C LEU A 18 -4.07 -9.23 31.70
N PHE A 19 -4.64 -9.27 32.92
CA PHE A 19 -6.06 -9.04 33.14
C PHE A 19 -6.49 -7.61 32.76
N ASN A 20 -5.67 -6.61 33.10
CA ASN A 20 -5.92 -5.23 32.71
C ASN A 20 -5.80 -5.04 31.19
N ILE A 21 -4.82 -5.66 30.52
CA ILE A 21 -4.69 -5.67 29.05
C ILE A 21 -5.87 -6.38 28.38
N SER A 22 -6.41 -7.45 28.98
CA SER A 22 -7.56 -8.18 28.41
C SER A 22 -8.89 -7.42 28.55
N ASN A 23 -9.03 -6.61 29.61
CA ASN A 23 -10.24 -5.84 29.90
C ASN A 23 -10.22 -4.44 29.30
N GLU A 24 -9.03 -3.90 29.03
CA GLU A 24 -8.85 -2.87 28.01
C GLU A 24 -9.16 -3.55 26.68
N SER A 25 -10.39 -3.36 26.20
CA SER A 25 -10.84 -3.83 24.88
C SER A 25 -9.75 -3.69 23.82
N ILE A 26 -9.86 -4.44 22.72
CA ILE A 26 -9.08 -4.25 21.48
C ILE A 26 -9.44 -2.88 20.83
N SER A 27 -9.47 -1.80 21.60
CA SER A 27 -9.25 -0.43 21.20
C SER A 27 -7.75 -0.27 21.04
N ILE A 28 -7.27 -0.74 19.90
CA ILE A 28 -5.99 -0.47 19.26
C ILE A 28 -5.04 0.38 20.13
N ILE A 29 -4.08 -0.29 20.75
CA ILE A 29 -2.93 0.33 21.41
C ILE A 29 -2.19 1.14 20.34
N PHE A 30 -2.49 2.43 20.24
CA PHE A 30 -1.61 3.39 19.58
C PHE A 30 -0.76 4.07 20.66
N PRO A 31 0.57 4.14 20.50
CA PRO A 31 1.39 4.94 21.41
C PRO A 31 0.92 6.40 21.35
N ASP A 32 0.84 7.04 22.51
CA ASP A 32 0.34 8.43 22.72
C ASP A 32 1.01 9.48 21.80
N LYS A 33 2.14 9.14 21.18
CA LYS A 33 2.85 9.97 20.19
C LYS A 33 2.14 10.05 18.82
N MET A 34 1.16 9.20 18.54
CA MET A 34 0.30 9.26 17.35
C MET A 34 -1.00 10.04 17.56
N ARG A 35 -1.35 10.42 18.79
CA ARG A 35 -2.44 11.35 19.08
C ARG A 35 -1.99 12.78 18.77
N MET A 36 -1.98 13.13 17.48
CA MET A 36 -1.97 14.53 17.08
C MET A 36 -3.33 15.15 17.43
N PRO A 37 -3.39 16.36 18.02
CA PRO A 37 -4.61 16.92 18.64
C PRO A 37 -5.77 17.24 17.68
N ASN A 38 -5.64 16.95 16.38
CA ASN A 38 -6.63 17.32 15.35
C ASN A 38 -7.45 16.15 14.76
N ASN A 39 -7.28 14.91 15.23
CA ASN A 39 -8.07 13.76 14.72
C ASN A 39 -9.05 13.21 15.78
N ALA A 40 -9.84 14.09 16.39
CA ALA A 40 -10.85 13.71 17.38
C ALA A 40 -12.06 12.92 16.79
N ASP A 41 -12.10 12.70 15.47
CA ASP A 41 -13.20 12.02 14.78
C ASP A 41 -12.96 10.52 14.50
N ASP A 42 -11.80 9.96 14.89
CA ASP A 42 -11.33 8.66 14.36
C ASP A 42 -11.99 7.40 14.99
N PHE A 43 -13.00 7.56 15.85
CA PHE A 43 -13.79 6.46 16.42
C PHE A 43 -15.25 6.42 15.94
N GLY A 44 -15.63 7.22 14.92
CA GLY A 44 -17.00 7.25 14.39
C GLY A 44 -17.54 5.91 13.86
N HIS A 45 -16.68 4.89 13.74
CA HIS A 45 -16.98 3.58 13.17
C HIS A 45 -16.51 2.39 14.03
N ALA A 46 -16.43 2.55 15.35
CA ALA A 46 -16.07 1.43 16.25
C ALA A 46 -17.23 0.41 16.38
N MET A 47 -16.91 -0.88 16.37
CA MET A 47 -17.86 -2.00 16.54
C MET A 47 -17.43 -2.86 17.74
N HIS A 48 -18.40 -3.32 18.54
CA HIS A 48 -18.17 -4.33 19.58
C HIS A 48 -18.06 -5.71 18.93
N LEU A 49 -16.94 -6.39 19.17
CA LEU A 49 -16.62 -7.68 18.58
C LEU A 49 -16.35 -8.70 19.69
N SER A 50 -17.12 -9.78 19.71
CA SER A 50 -16.87 -10.94 20.58
C SER A 50 -16.25 -12.05 19.73
N ILE A 51 -14.99 -12.40 20.04
CA ILE A 51 -14.24 -13.45 19.33
C ILE A 51 -14.13 -14.66 20.26
N ASP A 52 -14.44 -15.85 19.74
CA ASP A 52 -14.17 -17.10 20.41
C ASP A 52 -12.71 -17.50 20.20
N ILE A 53 -11.89 -17.33 21.24
CA ILE A 53 -10.45 -17.61 21.24
C ILE A 53 -10.12 -19.11 21.34
N ALA A 54 -11.13 -19.99 21.51
CA ALA A 54 -10.90 -21.43 21.52
C ALA A 54 -10.64 -22.00 20.12
N LYS A 55 -10.75 -21.17 19.07
CA LYS A 55 -10.53 -21.55 17.67
C LYS A 55 -9.09 -21.31 17.24
N ASN A 56 -8.67 -22.01 16.19
CA ASN A 56 -7.35 -21.82 15.59
C ASN A 56 -7.20 -20.40 15.03
N ASP A 57 -6.02 -19.80 15.20
CA ASP A 57 -5.66 -18.46 14.74
C ASP A 57 -6.03 -18.23 13.26
N ASN A 58 -5.73 -19.22 12.40
CA ASN A 58 -6.03 -19.14 10.97
C ASN A 58 -7.55 -19.07 10.69
N ASP A 59 -8.36 -19.77 11.48
CA ASP A 59 -9.83 -19.79 11.31
C ASP A 59 -10.45 -18.49 11.81
N ILE A 60 -9.89 -17.91 12.88
CA ILE A 60 -10.28 -16.59 13.40
C ILE A 60 -9.97 -15.52 12.35
N LEU A 61 -8.75 -15.53 11.79
CA LEU A 61 -8.32 -14.56 10.79
C LEU A 61 -9.12 -14.67 9.48
N ASP A 62 -9.40 -15.88 8.99
CA ASP A 62 -10.21 -16.07 7.77
C ASP A 62 -11.67 -15.61 8.00
N SER A 63 -12.22 -15.88 9.18
CA SER A 63 -13.56 -15.42 9.57
C SER A 63 -13.63 -13.88 9.60
N LEU A 64 -12.64 -13.21 10.21
CA LEU A 64 -12.56 -11.76 10.23
C LEU A 64 -12.37 -11.17 8.82
N ALA A 65 -11.52 -11.78 8.00
CA ALA A 65 -11.29 -11.35 6.62
C ALA A 65 -12.58 -11.40 5.78
N LYS A 66 -13.46 -12.37 6.03
CA LYS A 66 -14.77 -12.50 5.36
C LYS A 66 -15.82 -11.51 5.89
N LEU A 67 -15.82 -11.23 7.19
CA LEU A 67 -16.81 -10.35 7.84
C LEU A 67 -16.53 -8.85 7.64
N LEU A 68 -15.25 -8.45 7.61
CA LEU A 68 -14.86 -7.04 7.46
C LEU A 68 -15.46 -6.34 6.22
N PRO A 69 -15.48 -6.94 5.01
CA PRO A 69 -16.15 -6.35 3.85
C PRO A 69 -17.67 -6.19 4.03
N ILE A 70 -18.31 -7.11 4.76
CA ILE A 70 -19.75 -7.07 5.03
C ILE A 70 -20.06 -5.90 5.96
N TRP A 71 -19.32 -5.77 7.06
CA TRP A 71 -19.50 -4.67 8.00
C TRP A 71 -19.23 -3.31 7.37
N ARG A 72 -18.18 -3.19 6.52
CA ARG A 72 -17.93 -1.96 5.78
C ARG A 72 -19.10 -1.57 4.89
N LYS A 73 -19.73 -2.54 4.21
CA LYS A 73 -20.94 -2.29 3.40
C LYS A 73 -22.12 -1.84 4.25
N GLU A 74 -22.37 -2.49 5.39
CA GLU A 74 -23.47 -2.13 6.30
C GLU A 74 -23.28 -0.73 6.89
N LEU A 75 -22.06 -0.39 7.28
CA LEU A 75 -21.69 0.91 7.83
C LEU A 75 -21.48 1.99 6.75
N LYS A 76 -21.63 1.65 5.46
CA LYS A 76 -21.40 2.53 4.30
C LYS A 76 -19.99 3.16 4.30
N ILE A 77 -19.00 2.43 4.79
CA ILE A 77 -17.59 2.82 4.79
C ILE A 77 -16.96 2.30 3.49
N SER A 78 -16.15 3.13 2.84
CA SER A 78 -15.42 2.68 1.64
C SER A 78 -14.41 1.60 2.01
N GLU A 79 -14.26 0.60 1.13
CA GLU A 79 -13.19 -0.37 1.32
C GLU A 79 -11.83 0.33 1.23
N PRO A 80 -10.93 0.11 2.21
CA PRO A 80 -9.61 0.70 2.14
C PRO A 80 -8.90 0.17 0.90
N GLU A 81 -8.29 1.07 0.13
CA GLU A 81 -7.45 0.66 -0.98
C GLU A 81 -6.33 -0.23 -0.44
N LYS A 82 -6.10 -1.38 -1.09
CA LYS A 82 -5.00 -2.27 -0.75
C LYS A 82 -3.68 -1.50 -0.89
N LYS A 83 -3.16 -0.99 0.23
CA LYS A 83 -1.83 -0.38 0.28
C LYS A 83 -0.82 -1.45 -0.14
N ARG A 84 -0.18 -1.23 -1.28
CA ARG A 84 0.86 -2.11 -1.78
C ARG A 84 2.10 -1.90 -0.93
N THR A 85 2.63 -2.97 -0.36
CA THR A 85 3.89 -2.92 0.37
C THR A 85 5.02 -2.44 -0.54
N TRP A 86 6.01 -1.76 0.02
CA TRP A 86 7.20 -1.30 -0.73
C TRP A 86 7.89 -2.45 -1.50
N SER A 87 7.98 -3.65 -0.91
CA SER A 87 8.53 -4.83 -1.59
C SER A 87 7.82 -5.11 -2.92
N TYR A 88 6.49 -5.13 -2.92
CA TYR A 88 5.70 -5.34 -4.13
C TYR A 88 5.98 -4.28 -5.20
N ILE A 89 6.07 -3.00 -4.79
CA ILE A 89 6.33 -1.89 -5.72
C ILE A 89 7.73 -2.01 -6.30
N ARG A 90 8.73 -2.29 -5.47
CA ARG A 90 10.13 -2.50 -5.88
C ARG A 90 10.24 -3.65 -6.89
N ASP A 91 9.67 -4.81 -6.57
CA ASP A 91 9.75 -6.00 -7.41
C ASP A 91 9.11 -5.77 -8.78
N ARG A 92 7.95 -5.08 -8.80
CA ARG A 92 7.30 -4.67 -10.06
C ARG A 92 8.10 -3.63 -10.82
N THR A 93 8.73 -2.69 -10.14
CA THR A 93 9.57 -1.65 -10.77
C THR A 93 10.75 -2.27 -11.51
N ILE A 94 11.39 -3.27 -10.90
CA ILE A 94 12.50 -4.02 -11.51
C ILE A 94 11.98 -4.91 -12.64
N SER A 95 10.95 -5.73 -12.38
CA SER A 95 10.42 -6.70 -13.34
C SER A 95 9.89 -6.03 -14.61
N TYR A 96 9.24 -4.88 -14.48
CA TYR A 96 8.70 -4.11 -15.59
C TYR A 96 9.70 -3.14 -16.22
N ARG A 97 10.97 -3.16 -15.78
CA ARG A 97 12.04 -2.29 -16.29
C ARG A 97 11.61 -0.83 -16.37
N ILE A 98 10.98 -0.34 -15.30
CA ILE A 98 10.30 0.95 -15.28
C ILE A 98 11.23 2.12 -15.57
N ILE A 99 12.44 2.11 -15.00
CA ILE A 99 13.45 3.16 -15.24
C ILE A 99 13.86 3.18 -16.73
N PRO A 100 14.34 2.07 -17.33
CA PRO A 100 14.60 2.01 -18.78
C PRO A 100 13.43 2.43 -19.65
N LEU A 101 12.20 2.04 -19.27
CA LEU A 101 11.00 2.39 -20.02
C LEU A 101 10.73 3.90 -19.98
N ILE A 102 10.94 4.57 -18.84
CA ILE A 102 10.80 6.02 -18.73
C ILE A 102 11.78 6.72 -19.68
N ASP A 103 13.04 6.32 -19.66
CA ASP A 103 14.08 6.89 -20.53
C ASP A 103 13.70 6.72 -22.00
N LEU A 104 13.32 5.50 -22.39
CA LEU A 104 12.92 5.18 -23.75
C LEU A 104 11.69 5.99 -24.20
N LEU A 105 10.70 6.16 -23.32
CA LEU A 105 9.53 6.99 -23.61
C LEU A 105 9.95 8.45 -23.82
N GLU A 106 10.87 8.99 -23.04
CA GLU A 106 11.33 10.37 -23.21
C GLU A 106 12.15 10.54 -24.49
N PHE A 107 13.05 9.60 -24.80
CA PHE A 107 13.75 9.55 -26.09
C PHE A 107 12.77 9.46 -27.26
N SER A 108 11.71 8.65 -27.14
CA SER A 108 10.70 8.50 -28.18
C SER A 108 9.93 9.81 -28.45
N LYS A 109 9.70 10.62 -27.40
CA LYS A 109 9.09 11.96 -27.55
C LYS A 109 10.05 12.90 -28.30
N ILE A 110 11.33 12.93 -27.91
CA ILE A 110 12.35 13.77 -28.57
C ILE A 110 12.47 13.38 -30.04
N TYR A 111 12.60 12.08 -30.32
CA TYR A 111 12.65 11.55 -31.69
C TYR A 111 11.42 11.96 -32.51
N THR A 112 10.22 11.84 -31.93
CA THR A 112 8.96 12.24 -32.60
C THR A 112 8.92 13.75 -32.88
N LYS A 113 9.44 14.58 -31.97
CA LYS A 113 9.52 16.05 -32.18
C LYS A 113 10.43 16.41 -33.35
N VAL A 114 11.60 15.78 -33.45
CA VAL A 114 12.62 16.05 -34.46
C VAL A 114 12.25 15.48 -35.83
N THR A 115 11.83 14.22 -35.88
CA THR A 115 11.59 13.50 -37.15
C THR A 115 10.16 13.59 -37.64
N LYS A 116 9.24 14.10 -36.82
CA LYS A 116 7.79 14.07 -37.04
C LYS A 116 7.20 12.66 -37.23
N LYS A 117 7.96 11.60 -36.93
CA LYS A 117 7.52 10.20 -37.01
C LYS A 117 7.21 9.66 -35.61
N ARG A 118 6.04 9.04 -35.44
CA ARG A 118 5.65 8.40 -34.18
C ARG A 118 6.36 7.05 -34.01
N VAL A 119 6.86 6.79 -32.81
CA VAL A 119 7.41 5.48 -32.44
C VAL A 119 6.27 4.52 -32.12
N SER A 120 6.28 3.34 -32.71
CA SER A 120 5.24 2.33 -32.48
C SER A 120 5.38 1.70 -31.10
N ARG A 121 4.27 1.29 -30.48
CA ARG A 121 4.31 0.56 -29.20
C ARG A 121 5.04 -0.78 -29.32
N LYS A 122 5.01 -1.43 -30.49
CA LYS A 122 5.79 -2.65 -30.76
C LYS A 122 7.29 -2.39 -30.63
N THR A 123 7.76 -1.27 -31.19
CA THR A 123 9.16 -0.86 -31.12
C THR A 123 9.56 -0.58 -29.67
N ILE A 124 8.71 0.11 -28.90
CA ILE A 124 8.96 0.39 -27.48
C ILE A 124 9.02 -0.91 -26.66
N ALA A 125 8.08 -1.83 -26.88
CA ALA A 125 8.06 -3.13 -26.22
C ALA A 125 9.32 -3.94 -26.56
N PHE A 126 9.69 -4.02 -27.85
CA PHE A 126 10.89 -4.73 -28.30
C PHE A 126 12.18 -4.16 -27.70
N LEU A 127 12.31 -2.84 -27.62
CA LEU A 127 13.51 -2.20 -27.04
C LEU A 127 13.58 -2.36 -25.52
N THR A 128 12.43 -2.42 -24.84
CA THR A 128 12.36 -2.62 -23.38
C THR A 128 12.54 -4.11 -23.02
N TYR A 129 12.04 -5.00 -23.87
CA TYR A 129 11.98 -6.45 -23.69
C TYR A 129 12.59 -7.17 -24.90
N PRO A 130 13.92 -7.11 -25.08
CA PRO A 130 14.60 -7.63 -26.27
C PRO A 130 14.47 -9.15 -26.44
N HIS A 131 14.20 -9.88 -25.35
CA HIS A 131 14.00 -11.31 -25.37
C HIS A 131 12.51 -11.72 -25.49
N GLY A 132 11.61 -10.76 -25.72
CA GLY A 132 10.18 -11.03 -25.86
C GLY A 132 9.47 -11.34 -24.54
N GLU A 133 10.03 -10.92 -23.40
CA GLU A 133 9.43 -11.17 -22.07
C GLU A 133 8.05 -10.50 -21.92
N GLN A 134 7.82 -9.43 -22.68
CA GLN A 134 6.51 -8.81 -22.85
C GLN A 134 6.29 -8.37 -24.29
N ASP A 135 5.04 -8.45 -24.74
CA ASP A 135 4.60 -7.94 -26.02
C ASP A 135 3.98 -6.53 -25.89
N GLN A 136 3.49 -6.01 -27.02
CA GLN A 136 2.79 -4.73 -27.07
C GLN A 136 1.54 -4.70 -26.17
N PHE A 137 0.82 -5.81 -26.04
CA PHE A 137 -0.43 -5.89 -25.28
C PHE A 137 -0.14 -5.90 -23.77
N GLY A 138 0.81 -6.71 -23.32
CA GLY A 138 1.30 -6.75 -21.94
C GLY A 138 1.80 -5.39 -21.49
N LEU A 139 2.59 -4.71 -22.33
CA LEU A 139 3.06 -3.36 -22.06
C LEU A 139 1.89 -2.39 -21.85
N ALA A 140 0.88 -2.43 -22.73
CA ALA A 140 -0.25 -1.51 -22.70
C ALA A 140 -1.22 -1.76 -21.54
N GLN A 141 -1.48 -3.02 -21.19
CA GLN A 141 -2.48 -3.39 -20.18
C GLN A 141 -1.92 -3.41 -18.75
N THR A 142 -0.63 -3.69 -18.58
CA THR A 142 -0.06 -3.94 -17.24
C THR A 142 1.04 -2.95 -16.85
N VAL A 143 1.99 -2.70 -17.76
CA VAL A 143 3.18 -1.91 -17.44
C VAL A 143 2.91 -0.41 -17.49
N LEU A 144 2.26 0.09 -18.54
CA LEU A 144 1.92 1.52 -18.65
C LEU A 144 0.99 1.99 -17.52
N PRO A 145 -0.07 1.25 -17.14
CA PRO A 145 -0.91 1.64 -16.00
C PRO A 145 -0.16 1.61 -14.67
N PHE A 146 0.82 0.70 -14.50
CA PHE A 146 1.69 0.72 -13.33
C PHE A 146 2.59 1.96 -13.32
N LEU A 147 3.19 2.30 -14.46
CA LEU A 147 4.03 3.48 -14.61
C LEU A 147 3.27 4.78 -14.31
N GLU A 148 2.03 4.90 -14.79
CA GLU A 148 1.17 6.07 -14.51
C GLU A 148 0.90 6.22 -13.02
N LYS A 149 0.60 5.11 -12.32
CA LYS A 149 0.43 5.12 -10.86
C LYS A 149 1.69 5.57 -10.13
N VAL A 150 2.85 5.04 -10.52
CA VAL A 150 4.14 5.45 -9.93
C VAL A 150 4.40 6.94 -10.17
N LYS A 151 4.17 7.44 -11.39
CA LYS A 151 4.35 8.87 -11.70
C LYS A 151 3.43 9.77 -10.91
N MET A 152 2.16 9.39 -10.73
CA MET A 152 1.21 10.18 -9.95
C MET A 152 1.62 10.28 -8.49
N GLU A 153 2.04 9.17 -7.87
CA GLU A 153 2.56 9.16 -6.49
C GLU A 153 3.86 9.97 -6.37
N CYS A 154 4.78 9.85 -7.33
CA CYS A 154 5.99 10.67 -7.36
C CYS A 154 5.70 12.16 -7.58
N SER A 155 4.70 12.52 -8.41
CA SER A 155 4.34 13.92 -8.64
C SER A 155 3.88 14.58 -7.34
N LYS A 156 3.03 13.90 -6.55
CA LYS A 156 2.62 14.38 -5.23
C LYS A 156 3.84 14.68 -4.34
N PHE A 157 4.83 13.78 -4.38
CA PHE A 157 6.08 13.98 -3.66
C PHE A 157 6.88 15.21 -4.16
N PHE A 158 6.99 15.42 -5.48
CA PHE A 158 7.70 16.59 -6.02
C PHE A 158 6.93 17.92 -5.83
N ASP A 159 5.61 17.88 -5.76
CA ASP A 159 4.77 19.05 -5.50
C ASP A 159 4.81 19.44 -4.00
N GLU A 160 4.88 18.47 -3.09
CA GLU A 160 5.02 18.69 -1.64
C GLU A 160 6.43 19.09 -1.23
N TYR A 161 7.44 18.39 -1.75
CA TYR A 161 8.83 18.77 -1.59
C TYR A 161 9.19 19.70 -2.74
N LYS A 162 8.86 21.00 -2.57
CA LYS A 162 9.54 22.06 -3.33
C LYS A 162 11.04 21.87 -3.13
N ILE A 163 11.68 21.16 -4.04
CA ILE A 163 13.14 21.15 -4.15
C ILE A 163 13.44 22.61 -4.49
N ASN A 164 13.80 23.38 -3.46
CA ASN A 164 14.20 24.77 -3.63
C ASN A 164 15.31 24.75 -4.68
N LYS A 165 15.03 25.43 -5.79
CA LYS A 165 16.09 25.79 -6.73
C LYS A 165 16.91 26.85 -6.01
N ASP A 166 17.95 26.41 -5.32
CA ASP A 166 19.10 27.26 -5.05
C ASP A 166 19.76 27.64 -6.39
#